data_AF-A0A448MSK0-F1
#
_entry.id   AF-A0A448MSK0-F1
#
_cell.length_a   1.000
_cell.length_b   1.000
_cell.length_c   1.000
_cell.angle_alpha   90.00
_cell.angle_beta   90.00
_cell.angle_gamma   90.00
#
_symmetry.space_group_name_H-M   'P 1'
#
loop_
_entity.id
_entity.type
_entity.pdbx_description
1 polymer ?
#
loop_
_entity_poly.entity_id
_entity_poly.type
_entity_poly.pdbx_seq_one_letter_code
_entity_poly.pdbx_strand_id
1 'polypeptide(L)'
;MNLYNIKHPEEQVNFAQAVRQGLGKDQGLFFPETIPTLNNINELLDLPLVERSQKILSALIGEELPADKLNTMVKMLLLFLHL
;
A
#
# COMPACT_ATOMS: atom_id res chain seq x y z
N MET A 1 0.23 6.46 6.55
CA MET A 1 0.74 5.30 7.30
C MET A 1 2.15 5.61 7.80
N ASN A 2 2.63 4.92 8.83
CA ASN A 2 4.04 5.00 9.24
C ASN A 2 4.78 3.73 8.81
N LEU A 3 6.00 3.87 8.31
CA LEU A 3 6.91 2.77 8.01
C LEU A 3 8.22 2.96 8.76
N TYR A 4 8.82 1.85 9.18
CA TYR A 4 10.12 1.85 9.84
C TYR A 4 11.11 0.98 9.06
N ASN A 5 12.41 1.32 9.14
CA ASN A 5 13.45 0.47 8.59
C ASN A 5 13.65 -0.76 9.50
N ILE A 6 13.54 -1.97 8.95
CA ILE A 6 13.69 -3.23 9.70
C ILE A 6 15.06 -3.44 10.36
N LYS A 7 16.11 -2.73 9.90
CA LYS A 7 17.46 -2.76 10.49
C LYS A 7 17.72 -1.61 11.48
N HIS A 8 17.03 -0.49 11.29
CA HIS A 8 17.17 0.74 12.07
C HIS A 8 15.77 1.27 12.42
N PRO A 9 15.05 0.70 13.42
CA PRO A 9 13.65 1.05 13.69
C PRO A 9 13.40 2.52 14.06
N GLU A 10 14.45 3.26 14.43
CA GLU A 10 14.43 4.70 14.63
C GLU A 10 14.28 5.50 13.34
N GLU A 11 14.65 4.93 12.19
CA GLU A 11 14.42 5.52 10.87
C GLU A 11 12.97 5.25 10.45
N GLN A 12 12.14 6.28 10.59
CA GLN A 12 10.72 6.24 10.26
C GLN A 12 10.38 7.21 9.13
N VAL A 13 9.48 6.78 8.26
CA VAL A 13 9.06 7.52 7.07
C VAL A 13 7.57 7.28 6.79
N ASN A 14 6.94 8.21 6.08
CA ASN A 14 5.61 7.98 5.51
C ASN A 14 5.69 7.20 4.18
N PHE A 15 4.54 6.79 3.63
CA PHE A 15 4.47 6.03 2.38
C PHE A 15 5.10 6.77 1.20
N ALA A 16 4.78 8.05 1.02
CA ALA A 16 5.32 8.84 -0.09
C ALA A 16 6.86 8.95 -0.05
N GLN A 17 7.44 9.04 1.14
CA GLN A 17 8.89 9.04 1.35
C GLN A 17 9.48 7.66 1.06
N ALA A 18 8.92 6.59 1.63
CA ALA A 18 9.39 5.22 1.41
C ALA A 18 9.42 4.85 -0.09
N VAL A 19 8.38 5.20 -0.84
CA VAL A 19 8.29 4.94 -2.29
C VAL A 19 9.37 5.68 -3.09
N ARG A 20 9.71 6.91 -2.71
CA ARG A 20 10.75 7.70 -3.42
C ARG A 20 12.16 7.33 -3.02
N GLN A 21 12.38 7.05 -1.74
CA GLN A 21 13.68 6.71 -1.17
C GLN A 21 14.09 5.27 -1.54
N GLY A 22 13.12 4.35 -1.59
CA GLY A 22 13.37 2.93 -1.83
C GLY A 22 13.96 2.25 -0.59
N LEU A 23 15.28 2.26 -0.47
CA LEU A 23 15.99 1.60 0.64
C LEU A 23 16.32 2.60 1.76
N GLY A 24 16.12 2.16 3.00
CA GLY A 24 16.58 2.84 4.20
C GLY A 24 18.08 2.65 4.42
N LYS A 25 18.56 3.19 5.54
CA LYS A 25 19.93 3.02 6.03
C LYS A 25 20.35 1.53 6.02
N ASP A 26 21.60 1.31 5.63
CA ASP A 26 22.22 -0.02 5.48
C ASP A 26 21.42 -0.97 4.58
N GLN A 27 20.80 -0.44 3.53
CA GLN A 27 19.96 -1.19 2.60
C GLN A 27 18.83 -1.92 3.33
N GLY A 28 18.27 -1.30 4.37
CA GLY A 28 17.14 -1.81 5.10
C GLY A 28 15.84 -1.57 4.34
N LEU A 29 14.91 -2.52 4.45
CA LEU A 29 13.57 -2.37 3.86
C LEU A 29 12.67 -1.60 4.83
N PHE A 30 11.81 -0.74 4.28
CA PHE A 30 10.74 -0.11 5.03
C PHE A 30 9.55 -1.07 5.18
N PHE A 31 9.09 -1.26 6.41
CA PHE A 31 7.94 -2.09 6.74
C PHE A 31 6.86 -1.27 7.46
N PRO A 32 5.57 -1.48 7.18
CA PRO A 32 4.50 -0.80 7.89
C PRO A 32 4.54 -1.11 9.40
N GLU A 33 4.43 -0.09 10.24
CA GLU A 33 4.35 -0.28 11.68
C GLU A 33 3.08 -1.03 12.10
N THR A 34 2.00 -0.84 11.34
CA THR A 34 0.72 -1.53 11.55
C THR A 34 0.24 -2.09 10.22
N ILE A 35 -0.12 -3.38 10.23
CA ILE A 35 -0.84 -4.00 9.11
C ILE A 35 -2.32 -3.99 9.45
N PRO A 36 -3.18 -3.34 8.64
CA PRO A 36 -4.60 -3.29 8.91
C PRO A 36 -5.21 -4.69 8.76
N THR A 37 -6.10 -5.06 9.68
CA THR A 37 -6.93 -6.26 9.53
C THR A 37 -8.08 -5.95 8.58
N LEU A 38 -8.26 -6.82 7.57
CA LEU A 38 -9.40 -6.74 6.66
C LEU A 38 -10.53 -7.62 7.21
N ASN A 39 -11.71 -7.02 7.38
CA ASN A 39 -12.93 -7.74 7.71
C ASN A 39 -13.59 -8.31 6.45
N ASN A 40 -14.54 -9.24 6.62
CA ASN A 40 -15.38 -9.78 5.56
C ASN A 40 -14.59 -10.32 4.34
N ILE A 41 -13.58 -11.15 4.61
CA ILE A 41 -12.71 -11.71 3.56
C ILE A 41 -13.49 -12.37 2.42
N ASN A 42 -14.57 -13.10 2.72
CA ASN A 42 -15.39 -13.75 1.68
C ASN A 42 -15.97 -12.71 0.70
N GLU A 43 -16.58 -11.63 1.20
CA GLU A 43 -17.11 -10.55 0.36
C GLU A 43 -16.02 -9.87 -0.46
N LEU A 44 -14.83 -9.67 0.12
CA LEU A 44 -13.69 -9.11 -0.61
C LEU A 44 -13.25 -10.02 -1.76
N LEU A 45 -13.25 -11.34 -1.56
CA LEU A 45 -12.82 -12.30 -2.58
C LEU A 45 -13.81 -12.40 -3.74
N ASP A 46 -15.10 -12.16 -3.51
CA ASP A 46 -16.14 -12.14 -4.54
C ASP A 46 -16.05 -10.92 -5.49
N LEU A 47 -15.31 -9.88 -5.11
CA LEU A 47 -15.15 -8.68 -5.93
C LEU A 47 -14.24 -8.90 -7.15
N PRO A 48 -14.50 -8.18 -8.27
CA PRO A 48 -13.58 -8.12 -9.40
C PRO A 48 -12.17 -7.67 -8.97
N LEU A 49 -11.15 -8.15 -9.68
CA LEU A 49 -9.74 -7.90 -9.33
C LEU A 49 -9.44 -6.42 -9.04
N VAL A 50 -9.89 -5.52 -9.91
CA VAL A 50 -9.64 -4.07 -9.76
C VAL A 50 -10.26 -3.53 -8.46
N GLU A 51 -11.54 -3.83 -8.22
CA GLU A 51 -12.27 -3.36 -7.04
C GLU A 51 -11.70 -3.93 -5.74
N ARG A 52 -11.35 -5.22 -5.76
CA ARG A 52 -10.69 -5.91 -4.65
C ARG A 52 -9.33 -5.27 -4.34
N SER A 53 -8.50 -5.04 -5.36
CA SER A 53 -7.18 -4.43 -5.20
C SER A 53 -7.26 -2.98 -4.69
N GLN A 54 -8.24 -2.20 -5.14
CA GLN A 54 -8.49 -0.85 -4.63
C GLN A 54 -8.77 -0.86 -3.13
N LYS A 55 -9.66 -1.75 -2.65
CA LYS A 55 -9.98 -1.88 -1.21
C LYS A 55 -8.78 -2.33 -0.39
N ILE A 56 -8.03 -3.33 -0.85
CA ILE A 56 -6.84 -3.84 -0.13
C ILE A 56 -5.77 -2.74 -0.02
N LEU A 57 -5.43 -2.07 -1.13
CA LEU A 57 -4.40 -1.04 -1.14
C LEU A 57 -4.83 0.22 -0.36
N SER A 58 -6.11 0.58 -0.42
CA SER A 58 -6.65 1.71 0.35
C SER A 58 -6.55 1.45 1.85
N ALA A 59 -6.81 0.23 2.31
CA ALA A 59 -6.66 -0.12 3.71
C ALA A 59 -5.20 0.00 4.17
N LEU A 60 -4.25 -0.45 3.34
CA LEU A 60 -2.82 -0.44 3.67
C LEU A 60 -2.20 0.96 3.67
N ILE A 61 -2.47 1.75 2.62
CA ILE A 61 -1.88 3.09 2.44
C ILE A 61 -2.54 4.12 3.39
N GLY A 62 -3.82 3.91 3.71
CA GLY A 62 -4.62 4.84 4.50
C GLY A 62 -4.86 6.16 3.76
N GLU A 63 -4.86 7.27 4.49
CA GLU A 63 -5.21 8.60 3.98
C GLU A 63 -4.06 9.34 3.27
N GLU A 64 -2.93 8.69 2.99
CA GLU A 64 -1.80 9.34 2.30
C GLU A 64 -2.06 9.69 0.83
N LEU A 65 -3.09 9.07 0.24
CA LEU A 65 -3.55 9.38 -1.10
C LEU A 65 -5.08 9.56 -1.08
N PRO A 66 -5.64 10.56 -1.77
CA PRO A 66 -7.08 10.65 -1.97
C PRO A 66 -7.60 9.37 -2.64
N ALA A 67 -8.71 8.84 -2.12
CA ALA A 67 -9.27 7.56 -2.57
C ALA A 67 -9.50 7.51 -4.09
N ASP A 68 -10.03 8.59 -4.68
CA ASP A 68 -10.27 8.67 -6.13
C ASP A 68 -8.98 8.56 -6.96
N LYS A 69 -7.90 9.14 -6.45
CA LYS A 69 -6.58 9.08 -7.11
C LYS A 69 -6.01 7.67 -7.04
N LEU A 70 -6.06 7.03 -5.87
CA LEU A 70 -5.64 5.64 -5.72
C LEU A 70 -6.47 4.71 -6.62
N ASN A 71 -7.79 4.89 -6.62
CA ASN A 71 -8.70 4.10 -7.44
C ASN A 71 -8.38 4.19 -8.93
N THR A 72 -8.10 5.42 -9.40
CA THR A 72 -7.70 5.67 -10.79
C THR A 72 -6.38 4.99 -11.11
N MET A 73 -5.37 5.10 -10.23
CA MET A 73 -4.06 4.48 -10.44
C MET A 73 -4.13 2.95 -10.50
N VAL A 74 -4.86 2.33 -9.57
CA VAL A 74 -5.02 0.86 -9.52
C VAL A 74 -5.77 0.36 -10.75
N LYS A 75 -6.84 1.04 -11.14
CA LYS A 75 -7.59 0.71 -12.37
C LYS A 75 -6.69 0.78 -13.59
N MET A 76 -5.90 1.84 -13.73
CA MET A 76 -4.94 1.98 -14.83
C MET A 76 -3.92 0.83 -14.82
N LEU A 77 -3.24 0.60 -13.70
CA LEU A 77 -2.22 -0.44 -13.55
C LEU A 77 -2.71 -1.83 -13.98
N LEU A 78 -3.88 -2.24 -13.50
CA LEU A 78 -4.40 -3.60 -13.70
C LEU A 78 -5.11 -3.80 -15.04
N LEU A 79 -5.57 -2.72 -15.69
CA LEU A 79 -6.03 -2.78 -17.07
C LEU A 79 -4.87 -3.01 -18.05
N PHE A 80 -3.69 -2.44 -17.77
CA PHE A 80 -2.49 -2.64 -18.60
C PHE A 80 -1.88 -4.03 -18.46
N LEU A 81 -2.14 -4.76 -17.37
CA LEU A 81 -1.65 -6.13 -17.15
C LEU A 81 -2.40 -7.22 -17.94
N HIS A 82 -3.46 -6.86 -18.67
CA HIS A 82 -4.24 -7.77 -19.52
C HIS A 82 -3.93 -7.63 -21.03
N LEU A 83 -2.86 -6.89 -21.38
CA LEU A 83 -2.29 -6.77 -22.72
C LEU A 83 -0.86 -7.32 -22.74
#